data_AF-A0A0G0WJP8-F1
#
_entry.id   AF-A0A0G0WJP8-F1
#
_cell.length_a   1.000
_cell.length_b   1.000
_cell.length_c   1.000
_cell.angle_alpha   90.00
_cell.angle_beta   90.00
_cell.angle_gamma   90.00
#
_symmetry.space_group_name_H-M   'P 1'
#
loop_
_entity.id
_entity.type
_entity.pdbx_description
1 polymer ?
#
loop_
_entity_poly.entity_id
_entity_poly.type
_entity_poly.pdbx_seq_one_letter_code
_entity_poly.pdbx_strand_id
1 'polypeptide(L)'
;MEEALVAAKADYINMAIPVKSILKKTFLIFGIYFVLSILFVVIAGFIAFKQGFKLLASENVDEIKANIPRVEKSLSLLKTSYTFVVWTQFLPFVGDYTRDLGKIIDAFEAALVGGQMGLVGDIDGISGQLNIVMDKLTSINPDKYSSGYRGKYQSIIGGLNVIKSIPYFMGMDAPRNFLILFQNDKELRPTGGFMTAYSIMRVDKGKFSPIASEDIYNLDAKYKPTVPAPEPLIKYIKGPYVLSQNLRLRDMNWSPDFGSSMINFTTAASDAGAPEIDGIIAG
;
A
#
# COMPACT_ATOMS: atom_id res chain seq x y z
N MET A 1 40.90 -78.78 -12.34
CA MET A 1 41.66 -77.66 -11.75
C MET A 1 41.32 -76.34 -12.44
N GLU A 2 41.20 -76.33 -13.77
CA GLU A 2 40.80 -75.17 -14.58
C GLU A 2 39.33 -74.75 -14.34
N GLU A 3 38.40 -75.69 -14.22
CA GLU A 3 36.98 -75.40 -13.92
C GLU A 3 36.76 -74.75 -12.54
N ALA A 4 37.52 -75.17 -11.53
CA ALA A 4 37.46 -74.57 -10.19
C ALA A 4 37.99 -73.12 -10.20
N LEU A 5 38.96 -72.83 -11.06
CA LEU A 5 39.53 -71.49 -11.21
C LEU A 5 38.61 -70.55 -12.01
N VAL A 6 37.87 -71.10 -12.98
CA VAL A 6 36.82 -70.38 -13.73
C VAL A 6 35.61 -70.08 -12.85
N ALA A 7 35.16 -71.05 -12.03
CA ALA A 7 34.07 -70.85 -11.08
C ALA A 7 34.43 -69.82 -10.00
N ALA A 8 35.63 -69.88 -9.43
CA ALA A 8 36.10 -68.90 -8.46
C ALA A 8 36.22 -67.48 -9.06
N LYS A 9 36.57 -67.36 -10.35
CA LYS A 9 36.65 -66.07 -11.05
C LYS A 9 35.27 -65.52 -11.40
N ALA A 10 34.31 -66.38 -11.72
CA ALA A 10 32.90 -66.00 -11.93
C ALA A 10 32.24 -65.54 -10.61
N ASP A 11 32.52 -66.21 -9.49
CA ASP A 11 32.06 -65.80 -8.17
C ASP A 11 32.70 -64.48 -7.73
N TYR A 12 33.98 -64.23 -8.05
CA TYR A 12 34.63 -62.94 -7.77
C TYR A 12 34.01 -61.78 -8.56
N ILE A 13 33.56 -62.03 -9.79
CA ILE A 13 32.86 -61.05 -10.65
C ILE A 13 31.43 -60.80 -10.14
N ASN A 14 30.75 -61.81 -9.59
CA ASN A 14 29.43 -61.68 -8.97
C ASN A 14 29.48 -61.11 -7.54
N MET A 15 30.63 -61.24 -6.86
CA MET A 15 30.95 -60.60 -5.58
C MET A 15 31.46 -59.16 -5.76
N ALA A 16 31.51 -58.66 -7.00
CA ALA A 16 31.57 -57.23 -7.25
C ALA A 16 30.30 -56.61 -6.66
N ILE A 17 30.42 -56.16 -5.41
CA ILE A 17 29.51 -55.23 -4.73
C ILE A 17 28.90 -54.33 -5.79
N PRO A 18 27.58 -54.11 -5.87
CA PRO A 18 26.99 -53.33 -6.94
C PRO A 18 27.35 -51.85 -6.74
N VAL A 19 28.60 -51.49 -7.04
CA VAL A 19 29.23 -50.19 -6.80
C VAL A 19 28.38 -49.10 -7.44
N LYS A 20 27.82 -49.36 -8.64
CA LYS A 20 26.86 -48.46 -9.30
C LYS A 20 25.56 -48.26 -8.53
N SER A 21 25.02 -49.30 -7.87
CA SER A 21 23.79 -49.17 -7.05
C SER A 21 24.06 -48.48 -5.72
N ILE A 22 25.23 -48.72 -5.12
CA ILE A 22 25.64 -48.05 -3.90
C ILE A 22 25.89 -46.57 -4.18
N LEU A 23 26.69 -46.23 -5.21
CA LEU A 23 26.94 -44.84 -5.62
C LEU A 23 25.66 -44.06 -5.89
N LYS A 24 24.68 -44.66 -6.58
CA LYS A 24 23.37 -44.02 -6.82
C LYS A 24 22.64 -43.68 -5.52
N LYS A 25 22.66 -44.60 -4.53
CA LYS A 25 22.06 -44.36 -3.21
C LYS A 25 22.83 -43.30 -2.41
N THR A 26 24.16 -43.32 -2.44
CA THR A 26 24.98 -42.30 -1.76
C THR A 26 24.77 -40.92 -2.37
N PHE A 27 24.71 -40.82 -3.70
CA PHE A 27 24.42 -39.57 -4.40
C PHE A 27 23.00 -39.06 -4.10
N LEU A 28 22.01 -39.96 -4.00
CA LEU A 28 20.65 -39.61 -3.60
C LEU A 28 20.59 -39.07 -2.16
N ILE A 29 21.26 -39.74 -1.21
CA ILE A 29 21.34 -39.30 0.20
C ILE A 29 22.03 -37.93 0.29
N PHE A 30 23.13 -37.75 -0.45
CA PHE A 30 23.83 -36.48 -0.50
C PHE A 30 22.95 -35.37 -1.10
N GLY A 31 22.22 -35.65 -2.18
CA GLY A 31 21.27 -34.72 -2.79
C GLY A 31 20.14 -34.33 -1.82
N ILE A 32 19.59 -35.29 -1.08
CA ILE A 32 18.58 -35.01 -0.04
C ILE A 32 19.16 -34.12 1.07
N TYR A 33 20.35 -34.45 1.58
CA TYR A 33 21.01 -33.65 2.61
C TYR A 33 21.31 -32.21 2.14
N PHE A 34 21.72 -32.07 0.88
CA PHE A 34 21.97 -30.77 0.25
C PHE A 34 20.68 -29.94 0.17
N VAL A 35 19.57 -30.53 -0.29
CA VAL A 35 18.26 -29.85 -0.32
C VAL A 35 17.78 -29.48 1.08
N LEU A 36 17.93 -30.37 2.07
CA LEU A 36 17.58 -30.10 3.46
C LEU A 36 18.41 -28.95 4.05
N SER A 37 19.70 -28.88 3.70
CA SER A 37 20.59 -27.81 4.13
C SER A 37 20.19 -26.46 3.53
N ILE A 38 19.80 -26.42 2.24
CA ILE A 38 19.25 -25.21 1.62
C ILE A 38 17.96 -24.79 2.33
N LEU A 39 17.03 -25.72 2.56
CA LEU A 39 15.78 -25.43 3.28
C LEU A 39 16.04 -24.89 4.68
N PHE A 40 17.01 -25.45 5.41
CA PHE A 40 17.40 -24.96 6.72
C PHE A 40 17.87 -23.51 6.69
N VAL A 41 18.77 -23.15 5.76
CA VAL A 41 19.26 -21.77 5.60
C VAL A 41 18.12 -20.82 5.26
N VAL A 42 17.23 -21.21 4.34
CA VAL A 42 16.08 -20.40 3.91
C VAL A 42 15.12 -20.12 5.06
N ILE A 43 14.76 -21.18 5.82
CA ILE A 43 13.87 -21.07 6.98
C ILE A 43 14.51 -20.20 8.06
N ALA A 44 15.79 -20.40 8.35
CA ALA A 44 16.52 -19.60 9.34
C ALA A 44 16.54 -18.12 8.98
N GLY A 45 16.80 -17.77 7.71
CA GLY A 45 16.76 -16.39 7.23
C GLY A 45 15.37 -15.76 7.35
N PHE A 46 14.32 -16.50 6.99
CA PHE A 46 12.95 -16.01 7.13
C PHE A 46 12.55 -15.78 8.59
N ILE A 47 12.93 -16.69 9.49
CA ILE A 47 12.72 -16.55 10.94
C ILE A 47 13.45 -15.32 11.46
N ALA A 48 14.73 -15.16 11.11
CA ALA A 48 15.53 -14.00 11.52
C ALA A 48 14.89 -12.69 11.04
N PHE A 49 14.46 -12.63 9.77
CA PHE A 49 13.74 -11.49 9.23
C PHE A 49 12.46 -11.19 9.99
N LYS A 50 11.61 -12.19 10.23
CA LYS A 50 10.36 -12.02 10.98
C LYS A 50 10.60 -11.46 12.39
N GLN A 51 11.65 -11.93 13.07
CA GLN A 51 12.03 -11.42 14.39
C GLN A 51 12.52 -9.96 14.31
N GLY A 52 13.39 -9.65 13.36
CA GLY A 52 13.86 -8.27 13.16
C GLY A 52 12.72 -7.33 12.79
N PHE A 53 11.83 -7.74 11.87
CA PHE A 53 10.68 -6.94 11.44
C PHE A 53 9.72 -6.62 12.59
N LYS A 54 9.54 -7.55 13.56
CA LYS A 54 8.72 -7.31 14.75
C LYS A 54 9.24 -6.12 15.58
N LEU A 55 10.52 -5.78 15.50
CA LEU A 55 11.09 -4.63 16.21
C LEU A 55 10.61 -3.29 15.64
N LEU A 56 10.10 -3.25 14.40
CA LEU A 56 9.49 -2.06 13.81
C LEU A 56 8.04 -1.82 14.28
N ALA A 57 7.45 -2.76 15.01
CA ALA A 57 6.08 -2.62 15.52
C ALA A 57 5.99 -1.83 16.83
N SER A 58 7.07 -1.16 17.25
CA SER A 58 7.04 -0.27 18.41
C SER A 58 6.31 1.04 18.07
N GLU A 59 5.59 1.58 19.04
CA GLU A 59 4.98 2.92 18.94
C GLU A 59 6.01 4.03 19.19
N ASN A 60 7.20 3.71 19.71
CA ASN A 60 8.25 4.66 20.03
C ASN A 60 9.26 4.79 18.88
N VAL A 61 9.32 6.00 18.31
CA VAL A 61 10.23 6.34 17.20
C VAL A 61 11.71 6.16 17.57
N ASP A 62 12.10 6.44 18.81
CA ASP A 62 13.49 6.28 19.26
C ASP A 62 13.86 4.80 19.41
N GLU A 63 12.90 3.97 19.82
CA GLU A 63 13.09 2.51 19.85
C GLU A 63 13.18 1.93 18.44
N ILE A 64 12.34 2.41 17.51
CA ILE A 64 12.43 2.05 16.09
C ILE A 64 13.83 2.39 15.58
N LYS A 65 14.28 3.64 15.76
CA LYS A 65 15.62 4.12 15.37
C LYS A 65 16.73 3.21 15.89
N ALA A 66 16.70 2.89 17.19
CA ALA A 66 17.71 2.05 17.82
C ALA A 66 17.73 0.61 17.26
N ASN A 67 16.60 0.11 16.77
CA ASN A 67 16.48 -1.23 16.22
C ASN A 67 16.74 -1.32 14.70
N ILE A 68 16.81 -0.21 13.97
CA ILE A 68 17.07 -0.20 12.51
C ILE A 68 18.27 -1.08 12.12
N PRO A 69 19.45 -1.01 12.77
CA PRO A 69 20.58 -1.86 12.40
C PRO A 69 20.29 -3.36 12.54
N ARG A 70 19.42 -3.74 13.48
CA ARG A 70 18.99 -5.15 13.67
C ARG A 70 18.06 -5.60 12.55
N VAL A 71 17.21 -4.69 12.07
CA VAL A 71 16.32 -4.93 10.92
C VAL A 71 17.12 -5.05 9.64
N GLU A 72 18.09 -4.17 9.41
CA GLU A 72 19.00 -4.25 8.26
C GLU A 72 19.75 -5.58 8.23
N LYS A 73 20.27 -6.00 9.39
CA LYS A 73 20.93 -7.30 9.53
C LYS A 73 19.99 -8.45 9.21
N SER A 74 18.75 -8.42 9.70
CA SER A 74 17.79 -9.50 9.44
C SER A 74 17.32 -9.53 7.98
N LEU A 75 17.17 -8.37 7.33
CA LEU A 75 16.89 -8.26 5.89
C LEU A 75 18.07 -8.77 5.06
N SER A 76 19.31 -8.48 5.46
CA SER A 76 20.52 -9.02 4.82
C SER A 76 20.60 -10.55 4.92
N LEU A 77 20.22 -11.13 6.06
CA LEU A 77 20.11 -12.58 6.21
C LEU A 77 19.02 -13.18 5.30
N LEU A 78 17.87 -12.50 5.16
CA LEU A 78 16.83 -12.91 4.22
C LEU A 78 17.31 -12.86 2.77
N LYS A 79 18.02 -11.79 2.37
CA LYS A 79 18.63 -11.66 1.05
C LYS A 79 19.62 -12.78 0.77
N THR A 80 20.50 -13.05 1.73
CA THR A 80 21.45 -14.17 1.64
C THR A 80 20.72 -15.50 1.48
N SER A 81 19.64 -15.69 2.23
CA SER A 81 18.81 -16.90 2.14
C SER A 81 18.11 -17.02 0.78
N TYR A 82 17.65 -15.89 0.24
CA TYR A 82 17.04 -15.81 -1.08
C TYR A 82 18.01 -16.20 -2.19
N THR A 83 19.31 -15.87 -2.11
CA THR A 83 20.28 -16.27 -3.16
C THR A 83 20.45 -17.78 -3.30
N PHE A 84 20.19 -18.57 -2.25
CA PHE A 84 20.21 -20.04 -2.34
C PHE A 84 19.03 -20.61 -3.14
N VAL A 85 17.93 -19.86 -3.27
CA VAL A 85 16.71 -20.30 -3.96
C VAL A 85 16.39 -19.48 -5.20
N VAL A 86 17.10 -18.38 -5.46
CA VAL A 86 16.83 -17.49 -6.60
C VAL A 86 16.92 -18.20 -7.95
N TRP A 87 17.73 -19.25 -8.07
CA TRP A 87 17.83 -20.06 -9.28
C TRP A 87 16.50 -20.76 -9.63
N THR A 88 15.62 -21.00 -8.66
CA THR A 88 14.32 -21.61 -8.92
C THR A 88 13.37 -20.69 -9.68
N GLN A 89 13.72 -19.41 -9.87
CA GLN A 89 12.96 -18.45 -10.68
C GLN A 89 12.77 -18.91 -12.14
N PHE A 90 13.61 -19.82 -12.63
CA PHE A 90 13.53 -20.38 -13.98
C PHE A 90 12.70 -21.67 -14.05
N LEU A 91 12.27 -22.21 -12.90
CA LEU A 91 11.47 -23.42 -12.85
C LEU A 91 10.00 -23.13 -13.11
N PRO A 92 9.29 -24.01 -13.86
CA PRO A 92 7.85 -23.92 -13.99
C PRO A 92 7.17 -24.09 -12.61
N PHE A 93 6.02 -23.45 -12.45
CA PHE A 93 5.18 -23.42 -11.24
C PHE A 93 5.74 -22.70 -10.01
N VAL A 94 7.05 -22.81 -9.72
CA VAL A 94 7.67 -22.19 -8.53
C VAL A 94 8.34 -20.86 -8.86
N GLY A 95 8.81 -20.68 -10.10
CA GLY A 95 9.70 -19.56 -10.43
C GLY A 95 9.06 -18.19 -10.28
N ASP A 96 7.77 -18.07 -10.54
CA ASP A 96 7.03 -16.82 -10.33
C ASP A 96 6.98 -16.42 -8.86
N TYR A 97 6.76 -17.37 -7.95
CA TYR A 97 6.76 -17.11 -6.50
C TYR A 97 8.14 -16.64 -6.01
N THR A 98 9.22 -17.23 -6.54
CA THR A 98 10.58 -16.80 -6.22
C THR A 98 10.84 -15.39 -6.74
N ARG A 99 10.41 -15.07 -7.97
CA ARG A 99 10.57 -13.72 -8.54
C ARG A 99 9.79 -12.67 -7.75
N ASP A 100 8.57 -13.00 -7.35
CA ASP A 100 7.73 -12.11 -6.55
C ASP A 100 8.30 -11.92 -5.13
N LEU A 101 8.91 -12.96 -4.54
CA LEU A 101 9.67 -12.81 -3.28
C LEU A 101 10.85 -11.83 -3.43
N GLY A 102 11.59 -11.88 -4.54
CA GLY A 102 12.65 -10.91 -4.83
C GLY A 102 12.13 -9.47 -4.87
N LYS A 103 11.01 -9.22 -5.56
CA LYS A 103 10.35 -7.90 -5.59
C LYS A 103 9.94 -7.43 -4.19
N ILE A 104 9.40 -8.33 -3.37
CA ILE A 104 9.01 -8.01 -1.98
C ILE A 104 10.25 -7.63 -1.16
N ILE A 105 11.35 -8.37 -1.29
CA ILE A 105 12.61 -8.06 -0.60
C ILE A 105 13.15 -6.69 -1.01
N ASP A 106 13.16 -6.39 -2.31
CA ASP A 106 13.59 -5.08 -2.84
C ASP A 106 12.67 -3.95 -2.32
N ALA A 107 11.35 -4.18 -2.30
CA ALA A 107 10.39 -3.23 -1.77
C ALA A 107 10.62 -2.98 -0.27
N PHE A 108 10.93 -4.03 0.51
CA PHE A 108 11.24 -3.88 1.93
C PHE A 108 12.53 -3.07 2.16
N GLU A 109 13.56 -3.29 1.34
CA GLU A 109 14.78 -2.50 1.42
C GLU A 109 14.51 -1.02 1.13
N ALA A 110 13.82 -0.72 0.03
CA ALA A 110 13.46 0.64 -0.32
C ALA A 110 12.61 1.30 0.78
N ALA A 111 11.64 0.56 1.34
CA ALA A 111 10.83 1.06 2.46
C ALA A 111 11.67 1.35 3.71
N LEU A 112 12.68 0.53 4.01
CA LEU A 112 13.57 0.75 5.15
C LEU A 112 14.44 2.00 4.96
N VAL A 113 15.00 2.18 3.75
CA VAL A 113 15.76 3.37 3.37
C VAL A 113 14.87 4.62 3.41
N GLY A 114 13.65 4.55 2.86
CA GLY A 114 12.68 5.64 2.91
C GLY A 114 12.27 5.97 4.35
N GLY A 115 12.12 4.96 5.21
CA GLY A 115 11.89 5.14 6.64
C GLY A 115 13.01 5.92 7.32
N GLN A 116 14.28 5.58 7.04
CA GLN A 116 15.44 6.32 7.54
C GLN A 116 15.46 7.78 7.07
N MET A 117 15.12 8.02 5.79
CA MET A 117 14.98 9.37 5.24
C MET A 117 13.89 10.19 5.95
N GLY A 118 12.76 9.54 6.29
CA GLY A 118 11.70 10.15 7.07
C GLY A 118 12.13 10.59 8.47
N LEU A 119 13.06 9.87 9.10
CA LEU A 119 13.58 10.22 10.42
C LEU A 119 14.41 11.51 10.42
N VAL A 120 14.94 11.92 9.28
CA VAL A 120 15.71 13.16 9.09
C VAL A 120 14.92 14.23 8.34
N GLY A 121 13.65 13.96 7.99
CA GLY A 121 12.77 14.91 7.30
C GLY A 121 13.03 15.08 5.79
N ASP A 122 13.70 14.12 5.15
CA ASP A 122 13.98 14.15 3.71
C ASP A 122 12.77 13.66 2.89
N ILE A 123 11.81 14.55 2.64
CA ILE A 123 10.55 14.25 1.96
C ILE A 123 10.76 13.82 0.49
N ASP A 124 11.74 14.42 -0.19
CA ASP A 124 12.05 14.08 -1.58
C ASP A 124 12.65 12.67 -1.66
N GLY A 125 13.57 12.36 -0.75
CA GLY A 125 14.13 11.02 -0.59
C GLY A 125 13.05 9.96 -0.31
N ILE A 126 12.13 10.24 0.62
CA ILE A 126 10.98 9.36 0.92
C ILE A 126 10.16 9.09 -0.35
N SER A 127 9.84 10.15 -1.11
CA SER A 127 9.03 10.03 -2.33
C SER A 127 9.72 9.17 -3.39
N GLY A 128 11.03 9.33 -3.54
CA GLY A 128 11.86 8.48 -4.41
C GLY A 128 11.80 7.00 -4.01
N GLN A 129 11.99 6.70 -2.73
CA GLN A 129 11.95 5.32 -2.22
C GLN A 129 10.55 4.71 -2.32
N LEU A 130 9.51 5.49 -2.01
CA LEU A 130 8.12 5.04 -2.10
C LEU A 130 7.72 4.67 -3.54
N ASN A 131 8.24 5.38 -4.54
CA ASN A 131 8.04 5.02 -5.94
C ASN A 131 8.66 3.65 -6.28
N ILE A 132 9.84 3.34 -5.74
CA ILE A 132 10.48 2.02 -5.90
C ILE A 132 9.61 0.93 -5.24
N VAL A 133 9.14 1.17 -4.01
CA VAL A 133 8.23 0.25 -3.31
C VAL A 133 7.00 -0.03 -4.16
N MET A 134 6.36 1.01 -4.68
CA MET A 134 5.15 0.89 -5.49
C MET A 134 5.39 0.15 -6.80
N ASP A 135 6.47 0.47 -7.53
CA ASP A 135 6.84 -0.22 -8.77
C ASP A 135 7.02 -1.73 -8.54
N LYS A 136 7.79 -2.10 -7.52
CA LYS A 136 8.04 -3.51 -7.18
C LYS A 136 6.76 -4.25 -6.82
N LEU A 137 5.94 -3.68 -5.94
CA LEU A 137 4.74 -4.36 -5.45
C LEU A 137 3.63 -4.42 -6.50
N THR A 138 3.41 -3.37 -7.29
CA THR A 138 2.37 -3.36 -8.34
C THR A 138 2.68 -4.27 -9.51
N SER A 139 3.97 -4.61 -9.72
CA SER A 139 4.37 -5.60 -10.72
C SER A 139 4.11 -7.07 -10.33
N ILE A 140 3.64 -7.33 -9.10
CA ILE A 140 3.26 -8.67 -8.62
C ILE A 140 1.84 -8.97 -9.11
N ASN A 141 1.60 -10.18 -9.63
CA ASN A 141 0.26 -10.62 -10.01
C ASN A 141 -0.44 -11.25 -8.79
N PRO A 142 -1.42 -10.58 -8.15
CA PRO A 142 -2.05 -11.07 -6.93
C PRO A 142 -2.97 -12.27 -7.16
N ASP A 143 -3.47 -12.51 -8.39
CA ASP A 143 -4.43 -13.59 -8.69
C ASP A 143 -3.83 -14.99 -8.59
N LYS A 144 -2.51 -15.09 -8.49
CA LYS A 144 -1.77 -16.33 -8.20
C LYS A 144 -1.90 -16.80 -6.74
N TYR A 145 -2.43 -15.95 -5.87
CA TYR A 145 -2.45 -16.17 -4.43
C TYR A 145 -3.87 -16.29 -3.88
N SER A 146 -3.98 -16.81 -2.65
CA SER A 146 -5.27 -16.99 -1.96
C SER A 146 -6.02 -15.66 -1.79
N SER A 147 -7.35 -15.73 -1.65
CA SER A 147 -8.19 -14.54 -1.41
C SER A 147 -7.75 -13.73 -0.19
N GLY A 148 -7.33 -14.40 0.89
CA GLY A 148 -6.80 -13.73 2.07
C GLY A 148 -5.51 -12.95 1.80
N TYR A 149 -4.60 -13.49 0.97
CA TYR A 149 -3.40 -12.76 0.56
C TYR A 149 -3.75 -11.58 -0.33
N ARG A 150 -4.67 -11.76 -1.30
CA ARG A 150 -5.12 -10.68 -2.19
C ARG A 150 -5.71 -9.51 -1.43
N GLY A 151 -6.55 -9.77 -0.42
CA GLY A 151 -7.09 -8.72 0.45
C GLY A 151 -5.98 -7.95 1.17
N LYS A 152 -5.01 -8.65 1.77
CA LYS A 152 -3.86 -8.01 2.43
C LYS A 152 -3.00 -7.20 1.48
N TYR A 153 -2.74 -7.72 0.27
CA TYR A 153 -2.01 -7.03 -0.77
C TYR A 153 -2.72 -5.73 -1.18
N GLN A 154 -4.02 -5.77 -1.43
CA GLN A 154 -4.82 -4.59 -1.76
C GLN A 154 -4.80 -3.54 -0.64
N SER A 155 -4.89 -3.96 0.63
CA SER A 155 -4.76 -3.04 1.77
C SER A 155 -3.40 -2.37 1.84
N ILE A 156 -2.32 -3.10 1.58
CA ILE A 156 -0.96 -2.54 1.56
C ILE A 156 -0.80 -1.52 0.43
N ILE A 157 -1.20 -1.89 -0.79
CA ILE A 157 -1.14 -0.98 -1.95
C ILE A 157 -2.01 0.26 -1.72
N GLY A 158 -3.22 0.09 -1.16
CA GLY A 158 -4.10 1.19 -0.80
C GLY A 158 -3.44 2.14 0.20
N GLY A 159 -2.85 1.62 1.27
CA GLY A 159 -2.12 2.43 2.26
C GLY A 159 -0.92 3.17 1.67
N LEU A 160 -0.14 2.52 0.82
CA LEU A 160 1.01 3.15 0.14
C LEU A 160 0.56 4.25 -0.84
N ASN A 161 -0.56 4.08 -1.53
CA ASN A 161 -1.14 5.12 -2.36
C ASN A 161 -1.54 6.36 -1.55
N VAL A 162 -2.11 6.17 -0.35
CA VAL A 162 -2.42 7.30 0.55
C VAL A 162 -1.13 8.03 0.96
N ILE A 163 -0.10 7.28 1.37
CA ILE A 163 1.20 7.86 1.75
C ILE A 163 1.82 8.63 0.58
N LYS A 164 1.72 8.10 -0.64
CA LYS A 164 2.26 8.73 -1.85
C LYS A 164 1.57 10.05 -2.19
N SER A 165 0.32 10.23 -1.79
CA SER A 165 -0.42 11.47 -2.00
C SER A 165 -0.13 12.53 -0.94
N ILE A 166 0.50 12.19 0.20
CA ILE A 166 0.80 13.13 1.29
C ILE A 166 1.59 14.36 0.80
N PRO A 167 2.68 14.24 0.02
CA PRO A 167 3.43 15.41 -0.45
C PRO A 167 2.59 16.40 -1.25
N TYR A 168 1.65 15.90 -2.07
CA TYR A 168 0.70 16.72 -2.81
C TYR A 168 -0.23 17.48 -1.84
N PHE A 169 -0.80 16.79 -0.85
CA PHE A 169 -1.66 17.41 0.16
C PHE A 169 -0.92 18.41 1.06
N MET A 170 0.39 18.22 1.26
CA MET A 170 1.25 19.12 2.01
C MET A 170 1.75 20.32 1.18
N GLY A 171 1.38 20.42 -0.10
CA GLY A 171 1.80 21.51 -0.98
C GLY A 171 3.31 21.59 -1.13
N MET A 172 3.99 20.44 -1.24
CA MET A 172 5.46 20.39 -1.33
C MET A 172 6.00 20.90 -2.66
N ASP A 173 5.27 20.65 -3.75
CA ASP A 173 5.62 21.06 -5.11
C ASP A 173 5.04 22.43 -5.47
N ALA A 174 3.80 22.70 -5.07
CA ALA A 174 3.16 24.00 -5.17
C ALA A 174 2.08 24.17 -4.09
N PRO A 175 1.74 25.41 -3.73
CA PRO A 175 0.71 25.67 -2.73
C PRO A 175 -0.65 25.10 -3.14
N ARG A 176 -1.41 24.62 -2.15
CA ARG A 176 -2.74 24.03 -2.31
C ARG A 176 -3.78 24.75 -1.46
N ASN A 177 -5.01 24.84 -1.91
CA ASN A 177 -6.14 25.36 -1.14
C ASN A 177 -7.14 24.24 -0.86
N PHE A 178 -7.43 23.97 0.41
CA PHE A 178 -8.45 23.01 0.82
C PHE A 178 -9.65 23.72 1.39
N LEU A 179 -10.84 23.33 0.94
CA LEU A 179 -12.10 23.79 1.50
C LEU A 179 -12.55 22.80 2.57
N ILE A 180 -12.75 23.31 3.78
CA ILE A 180 -13.24 22.57 4.93
C ILE A 180 -14.72 22.92 5.09
N LEU A 181 -15.60 21.94 4.91
CA LEU A 181 -17.03 22.06 5.13
C LEU A 181 -17.38 21.64 6.55
N PHE A 182 -18.09 22.51 7.25
CA PHE A 182 -18.67 22.21 8.55
C PHE A 182 -20.12 21.78 8.36
N GLN A 183 -20.47 20.61 8.88
CA GLN A 183 -21.79 20.01 8.76
C GLN A 183 -22.50 19.92 10.12
N ASN A 184 -23.81 20.16 10.11
CA ASN A 184 -24.69 19.99 11.27
C ASN A 184 -25.38 18.62 11.21
N ASP A 185 -24.94 17.69 12.04
CA ASP A 185 -25.48 16.33 12.17
C ASP A 185 -26.93 16.29 12.69
N LYS A 186 -27.42 17.37 13.31
CA LYS A 186 -28.84 17.50 13.71
C LYS A 186 -29.77 17.75 12.54
N GLU A 187 -29.24 18.15 11.39
CA GLU A 187 -29.96 18.33 10.15
C GLU A 187 -29.40 17.40 9.09
N LEU A 188 -29.62 16.10 9.28
CA LEU A 188 -29.02 15.05 8.46
C LEU A 188 -29.21 15.30 6.96
N ARG A 189 -28.12 15.05 6.24
CA ARG A 189 -28.09 14.92 4.79
C ARG A 189 -27.33 13.63 4.46
N PRO A 190 -27.49 13.05 3.27
CA PRO A 190 -26.89 11.75 2.96
C PRO A 190 -25.36 11.67 3.13
N THR A 191 -24.63 12.80 3.03
CA THR A 191 -23.19 12.83 3.27
C THR A 191 -22.76 13.20 4.70
N GLY A 192 -23.68 13.20 5.67
CA GLY A 192 -23.42 13.66 7.04
C GLY A 192 -24.53 14.59 7.52
N GLY A 193 -24.33 15.90 7.36
CA GLY A 193 -25.26 16.92 7.85
C GLY A 193 -25.49 18.09 6.89
N PHE A 194 -26.34 19.04 7.30
CA PHE A 194 -26.51 20.29 6.57
C PHE A 194 -25.21 21.08 6.59
N MET A 195 -24.74 21.55 5.44
CA MET A 195 -23.54 22.39 5.36
C MET A 195 -23.86 23.75 5.98
N THR A 196 -23.18 24.14 7.07
CA THR A 196 -23.47 25.38 7.83
C THR A 196 -22.45 26.47 7.55
N ALA A 197 -21.19 26.10 7.40
CA ALA A 197 -20.09 27.02 7.19
C ALA A 197 -19.00 26.36 6.36
N TYR A 198 -18.09 27.18 5.85
CA TYR A 198 -16.87 26.70 5.20
C TYR A 198 -15.66 27.51 5.65
N SER A 199 -14.50 26.87 5.61
CA SER A 199 -13.20 27.54 5.67
C SER A 199 -12.35 27.15 4.48
N ILE A 200 -11.47 28.04 4.04
CA ILE A 200 -10.47 27.76 3.02
C ILE A 200 -9.11 27.87 3.68
N MET A 201 -8.35 26.78 3.62
CA MET A 201 -7.02 26.64 4.20
C MET A 201 -5.99 26.48 3.09
N ARG A 202 -4.98 27.34 3.07
CA ARG A 202 -3.84 27.18 2.19
C ARG A 202 -2.77 26.34 2.86
N VAL A 203 -2.22 25.38 2.13
CA VAL A 203 -1.10 24.54 2.54
C VAL A 203 0.05 24.78 1.57
N ASP A 204 1.20 25.18 2.11
CA ASP A 204 2.42 25.44 1.33
C ASP A 204 3.62 24.93 2.11
N LYS A 205 4.32 23.92 1.57
CA LYS A 205 5.47 23.25 2.21
C LYS A 205 5.16 22.84 3.66
N GLY A 206 3.99 22.23 3.85
CA GLY A 206 3.50 21.77 5.15
C GLY A 206 3.02 22.88 6.11
N LYS A 207 3.05 24.15 5.71
CA LYS A 207 2.51 25.25 6.50
C LYS A 207 1.06 25.52 6.17
N PHE A 208 0.22 25.53 7.19
CA PHE A 208 -1.21 25.80 7.09
C PHE A 208 -1.47 27.29 7.36
N SER A 209 -2.25 27.94 6.49
CA SER A 209 -2.64 29.35 6.62
C SER A 209 -4.11 29.55 6.24
N PRO A 210 -4.94 30.16 7.10
CA PRO A 210 -6.33 30.40 6.79
C PRO A 210 -6.46 31.48 5.70
N ILE A 211 -7.29 31.25 4.70
CA ILE A 211 -7.66 32.23 3.68
C ILE A 211 -9.02 32.86 4.01
N ALA A 212 -10.01 32.03 4.29
CA ALA A 212 -11.38 32.48 4.55
C ALA A 212 -12.08 31.56 5.55
N SER A 213 -13.06 32.11 6.25
CA SER A 213 -14.00 31.36 7.09
C SER A 213 -15.30 32.12 7.11
N GLU A 214 -16.36 31.54 6.55
CA GLU A 214 -17.65 32.20 6.40
C GLU A 214 -18.80 31.23 6.58
N ASP A 215 -19.98 31.77 6.86
CA ASP A 215 -21.23 31.04 6.80
C ASP A 215 -21.53 30.62 5.36
N ILE A 216 -22.05 29.40 5.17
CA ILE A 216 -22.41 28.89 3.85
C ILE A 216 -23.39 29.81 3.11
N TYR A 217 -24.26 30.52 3.84
CA TYR A 217 -25.27 31.40 3.29
C TYR A 217 -24.64 32.54 2.49
N ASN A 218 -23.42 33.00 2.85
CA ASN A 218 -22.71 34.04 2.09
C ASN A 218 -22.31 33.56 0.70
N LEU A 219 -21.92 32.29 0.58
CA LEU A 219 -21.56 31.67 -0.69
C LEU A 219 -22.80 31.30 -1.51
N ASP A 220 -23.81 30.71 -0.86
CA ASP A 220 -25.08 30.34 -1.48
C ASP A 220 -25.91 31.56 -1.94
N ALA A 221 -25.73 32.73 -1.35
CA ALA A 221 -26.34 33.98 -1.82
C ALA A 221 -25.76 34.48 -3.15
N LYS A 222 -24.48 34.16 -3.44
CA LYS A 222 -23.80 34.54 -4.69
C LYS A 222 -24.05 33.52 -5.81
N TYR A 223 -24.36 32.28 -5.45
CA TYR A 223 -24.71 31.21 -6.38
C TYR A 223 -26.07 31.47 -7.06
N LYS A 224 -26.17 31.14 -8.36
CA LYS A 224 -27.41 31.17 -9.13
C LYS A 224 -27.87 29.73 -9.44
N PRO A 225 -28.87 29.19 -8.72
CA PRO A 225 -29.32 27.81 -8.90
C PRO A 225 -29.86 27.51 -10.30
N THR A 226 -29.24 26.56 -11.00
CA THR A 226 -29.67 26.07 -12.33
C THR A 226 -30.10 24.60 -12.33
N VAL A 227 -29.57 23.80 -11.39
CA VAL A 227 -29.91 22.38 -11.24
C VAL A 227 -31.25 22.23 -10.54
N PRO A 228 -32.23 21.45 -11.05
CA PRO A 228 -33.49 21.21 -10.35
C PRO A 228 -33.28 20.54 -8.99
N ALA A 229 -34.01 21.00 -7.97
CA ALA A 229 -33.99 20.36 -6.66
C ALA A 229 -34.80 19.04 -6.68
N PRO A 230 -34.32 17.99 -6.01
CA PRO A 230 -35.11 16.79 -5.72
C PRO A 230 -36.46 17.13 -5.09
N GLU A 231 -37.51 16.44 -5.54
CA GLU A 231 -38.88 16.63 -5.04
C GLU A 231 -39.00 16.61 -3.50
N PRO A 232 -38.31 15.71 -2.76
CA PRO A 232 -38.38 15.72 -1.30
C PRO A 232 -37.88 17.03 -0.67
N LEU A 233 -36.82 17.65 -1.20
CA LEU A 233 -36.31 18.93 -0.69
C LEU A 233 -37.36 20.02 -0.86
N ILE A 234 -37.99 20.09 -2.03
CA ILE A 234 -39.05 21.07 -2.33
C ILE A 234 -40.24 20.87 -1.38
N LYS A 235 -40.66 19.62 -1.17
CA LYS A 235 -41.84 19.27 -0.37
C LYS A 235 -41.66 19.53 1.11
N TYR A 236 -40.48 19.21 1.67
CA TYR A 236 -40.27 19.19 3.12
C TYR A 236 -39.44 20.37 3.65
N ILE A 237 -38.49 20.91 2.88
CA ILE A 237 -37.66 22.04 3.32
C ILE A 237 -38.32 23.39 2.97
N LYS A 238 -39.30 23.41 2.05
CA LYS A 238 -40.20 24.51 1.65
C LYS A 238 -39.56 25.90 1.53
N GLY A 239 -39.11 26.53 2.61
CA GLY A 239 -38.56 27.89 2.69
C GLY A 239 -37.84 28.38 1.42
N PRO A 240 -36.56 28.02 1.18
CA PRO A 240 -35.84 28.46 -0.02
C PRO A 240 -36.43 27.92 -1.33
N TYR A 241 -37.10 26.76 -1.27
CA TYR A 241 -37.59 26.04 -2.45
C TYR A 241 -38.97 26.50 -2.96
N VAL A 242 -39.68 27.32 -2.19
CA VAL A 242 -40.90 28.02 -2.62
C VAL A 242 -40.55 29.14 -3.60
N LEU A 243 -39.41 29.81 -3.40
CA LEU A 243 -38.96 30.91 -4.26
C LEU A 243 -38.22 30.41 -5.50
N SER A 244 -37.50 29.30 -5.39
CA SER A 244 -36.80 28.67 -6.50
C SER A 244 -36.77 27.16 -6.29
N GLN A 245 -37.32 26.40 -7.23
CA GLN A 245 -37.31 24.93 -7.18
C GLN A 245 -35.96 24.34 -7.64
N ASN A 246 -34.92 25.15 -7.74
CA ASN A 246 -33.57 24.71 -8.09
C ASN A 246 -32.72 24.50 -6.82
N LEU A 247 -31.83 23.51 -6.88
CA LEU A 247 -30.98 23.04 -5.80
C LEU A 247 -30.04 24.15 -5.33
N ARG A 248 -30.11 24.46 -4.03
CA ARG A 248 -29.21 25.45 -3.40
C ARG A 248 -27.84 24.85 -3.15
N LEU A 249 -26.80 25.68 -3.17
CA LEU A 249 -25.41 25.27 -2.98
C LEU A 249 -25.22 24.53 -1.66
N ARG A 250 -25.84 25.06 -0.59
CA ARG A 250 -25.82 24.49 0.77
C ARG A 250 -26.51 23.13 0.92
N ASP A 251 -27.30 22.70 -0.06
CA ASP A 251 -27.98 21.40 -0.09
C ASP A 251 -27.42 20.47 -1.18
N MET A 252 -26.30 20.82 -1.83
CA MET A 252 -25.67 20.00 -2.88
C MET A 252 -25.06 18.69 -2.39
N ASN A 253 -25.19 18.40 -1.10
CA ASN A 253 -24.83 17.14 -0.47
C ASN A 253 -26.02 16.17 -0.33
N TRP A 254 -27.04 16.33 -1.19
CA TRP A 254 -28.21 15.48 -1.23
C TRP A 254 -27.97 14.08 -1.83
N SER A 255 -26.95 13.91 -2.69
CA SER A 255 -26.61 12.57 -3.17
C SER A 255 -25.89 11.79 -2.06
N PRO A 256 -26.20 10.50 -1.83
CA PRO A 256 -25.47 9.67 -0.88
C PRO A 256 -24.02 9.43 -1.32
N ASP A 257 -23.71 9.59 -2.60
CA ASP A 257 -22.34 9.54 -3.10
C ASP A 257 -21.63 10.87 -2.82
N PHE A 258 -20.70 10.86 -1.85
CA PHE A 258 -19.95 12.05 -1.43
C PHE A 258 -19.19 12.68 -2.60
N GLY A 259 -18.53 11.86 -3.44
CA GLY A 259 -17.76 12.35 -4.58
C GLY A 259 -18.62 13.14 -5.56
N SER A 260 -19.75 12.58 -5.99
CA SER A 260 -20.71 13.23 -6.89
C SER A 260 -21.30 14.50 -6.27
N SER A 261 -21.65 14.46 -4.99
CA SER A 261 -22.13 15.64 -4.24
C SER A 261 -21.09 16.76 -4.23
N MET A 262 -19.83 16.44 -3.94
CA MET A 262 -18.75 17.43 -3.86
C MET A 262 -18.31 17.96 -5.22
N ILE A 263 -18.47 17.21 -6.31
CA ILE A 263 -18.28 17.71 -7.68
C ILE A 263 -19.30 18.80 -8.00
N ASN A 264 -20.58 18.56 -7.70
CA ASN A 264 -21.64 19.56 -7.89
C ASN A 264 -21.39 20.79 -7.02
N PHE A 265 -21.06 20.57 -5.75
CA PHE A 265 -20.74 21.65 -4.81
C PHE A 265 -19.57 22.50 -5.29
N THR A 266 -18.45 21.88 -5.70
CA THR A 266 -17.25 22.60 -6.14
C THR A 266 -17.53 23.47 -7.36
N THR A 267 -18.31 22.93 -8.31
CA THR A 267 -18.73 23.67 -9.52
C THR A 267 -19.54 24.91 -9.12
N ALA A 268 -20.56 24.72 -8.27
CA ALA A 268 -21.41 25.81 -7.80
C ALA A 268 -20.66 26.84 -6.94
N ALA A 269 -19.71 26.38 -6.11
CA ALA A 269 -18.86 27.25 -5.30
C ALA A 269 -17.95 28.11 -6.19
N SER A 270 -17.37 27.53 -7.24
CA SER A 270 -16.59 28.27 -8.23
C SER A 270 -17.44 29.31 -8.96
N ASP A 271 -18.65 28.93 -9.41
CA ASP A 271 -19.62 29.86 -10.02
C ASP A 271 -20.04 31.00 -9.06
N ALA A 272 -20.05 30.73 -7.76
CA ALA A 272 -20.33 31.70 -6.70
C ALA A 272 -19.12 32.57 -6.31
N GLY A 273 -17.98 32.38 -6.97
CA GLY A 273 -16.74 33.16 -6.77
C GLY A 273 -15.84 32.64 -5.65
N ALA A 274 -16.00 31.38 -5.21
CA ALA A 274 -15.00 30.74 -4.37
C ALA A 274 -13.67 30.61 -5.15
N PRO A 275 -12.51 30.75 -4.47
CA PRO A 275 -11.22 30.51 -5.11
C PRO A 275 -11.11 29.06 -5.58
N GLU A 276 -10.17 28.80 -6.47
CA GLU A 276 -9.82 27.44 -6.87
C GLU A 276 -9.33 26.64 -5.65
N ILE A 277 -9.83 25.41 -5.55
CA ILE A 277 -9.56 24.48 -4.45
C ILE A 277 -9.03 23.16 -5.00
N ASP A 278 -8.06 22.56 -4.31
CA ASP A 278 -7.43 21.29 -4.63
C ASP A 278 -8.16 20.10 -3.98
N GLY A 279 -9.01 20.37 -2.99
CA GLY A 279 -9.77 19.32 -2.33
C GLY A 279 -10.76 19.84 -1.29
N ILE A 280 -11.68 18.96 -0.92
CA ILE A 280 -12.69 19.21 0.12
C ILE A 280 -12.49 18.24 1.27
N ILE A 281 -12.54 18.76 2.49
CA ILE A 281 -12.63 18.01 3.73
C ILE A 281 -14.01 18.36 4.32
N ALA A 282 -14.80 17.37 4.69
CA ALA A 282 -16.12 17.59 5.29
C ALA A 282 -16.24 16.84 6.61
N GLY A 283 -16.82 17.50 7.62
CA GLY A 283 -17.05 16.93 8.95
C GLY A 283 -18.11 17.68 9.73
#